data_AF-A0A920G039-F1
#
_entry.id   AF-A0A920G039-F1
#
_cell.length_a   1.000
_cell.length_b   1.000
_cell.length_c   1.000
_cell.angle_alpha   90.00
_cell.angle_beta   90.00
_cell.angle_gamma   90.00
#
_symmetry.space_group_name_H-M   'P 1'
#
loop_
_entity.id
_entity.type
_entity.pdbx_description
1 polymer ?
#
loop_
_entity_poly.entity_id
_entity_poly.type
_entity_poly.pdbx_seq_one_letter_code
_entity_poly.pdbx_strand_id
1 'polypeptide(L)' 'MENNYNFSDFIPGTIVECPSQPDWGLGQVQSCINSKITINFENVGKKVIDLNVVDLKIHENAD' A
#
# COMPACT_ATOMS: atom_id res chain seq x y z
N MET A 1 -15.17 -6.60 -8.43
CA MET A 1 -15.31 -5.13 -8.31
C MET A 1 -13.90 -4.60 -8.31
N GLU A 2 -13.49 -3.93 -9.38
CA GLU A 2 -12.18 -3.26 -9.42
C GLU A 2 -12.26 -2.09 -8.45
N ASN A 3 -11.55 -2.18 -7.34
CA ASN A 3 -11.39 -1.04 -6.45
C ASN A 3 -10.40 -0.08 -7.13
N ASN A 4 -10.94 0.92 -7.83
CA ASN A 4 -10.15 1.99 -8.43
C ASN A 4 -9.73 2.98 -7.34
N TYR A 5 -8.72 2.60 -6.56
CA TYR A 5 -8.11 3.49 -5.59
C TYR A 5 -7.30 4.58 -6.31
N ASN A 6 -7.48 5.82 -5.86
CA ASN A 6 -6.70 6.96 -6.31
C ASN A 6 -5.48 7.15 -5.38
N PHE A 7 -4.47 7.91 -5.83
CA PHE A 7 -3.31 8.25 -5.00
C PHE A 7 -3.68 8.90 -3.66
N SER A 8 -4.83 9.58 -3.61
CA SER A 8 -5.40 10.21 -2.41
C SER A 8 -5.79 9.20 -1.32
N ASP A 9 -5.98 7.93 -1.65
CA ASP A 9 -6.46 6.92 -0.70
C ASP A 9 -5.31 6.33 0.12
N PHE A 10 -4.07 6.51 -0.38
CA PHE A 10 -2.84 6.06 0.27
C PHE A 10 -2.24 7.15 1.15
N ILE A 11 -2.97 7.53 2.20
CA ILE A 11 -2.47 8.47 3.21
C ILE A 11 -1.58 7.75 4.24
N PRO A 12 -0.67 8.49 4.93
CA PRO A 12 0.09 7.91 6.03
C PRO A 12 -0.83 7.26 7.07
N GLY A 13 -0.53 6.02 7.44
CA GLY A 13 -1.33 5.22 8.36
C GLY A 13 -2.25 4.19 7.70
N THR A 14 -2.60 4.36 6.41
CA THR A 14 -3.41 3.39 5.66
C THR A 14 -2.73 2.01 5.66
N ILE A 15 -3.50 0.97 5.97
CA ILE A 15 -3.04 -0.42 5.93
C ILE A 15 -3.32 -0.99 4.54
N VAL A 16 -2.30 -1.62 3.98
CA VAL A 16 -2.35 -2.20 2.64
C VAL A 16 -1.71 -3.58 2.61
N GLU A 17 -2.12 -4.39 1.64
CA GLU A 17 -1.39 -5.60 1.23
C GLU A 17 -0.90 -5.44 -0.22
N CYS A 18 0.18 -6.16 -0.55
CA CYS A 18 0.69 -6.29 -1.92
C CYS A 18 0.34 -7.69 -2.44
N PRO A 19 -0.73 -7.87 -3.23
CA PRO A 19 -1.18 -9.21 -3.66
C PRO A 19 -0.14 -9.98 -4.48
N SER A 20 0.75 -9.27 -5.19
CA SER A 20 1.86 -9.88 -5.94
C SER A 20 3.02 -10.36 -5.06
N GLN A 21 3.05 -9.97 -3.78
CA GLN A 21 4.08 -10.27 -2.81
C GLN A 21 3.46 -10.60 -1.43
N PRO A 22 2.68 -11.70 -1.33
CA PRO A 22 1.94 -12.03 -0.11
C PRO A 22 2.86 -12.24 1.10
N ASP A 23 4.08 -12.74 0.91
CA ASP A 23 5.05 -13.00 1.98
C ASP A 23 5.54 -11.72 2.68
N TRP A 24 5.31 -10.54 2.10
CA TRP A 24 5.69 -9.27 2.73
C TRP A 24 4.83 -8.94 3.96
N GLY A 25 3.65 -9.55 4.08
CA GLY A 25 2.69 -9.27 5.15
C GLY A 25 1.90 -7.97 4.90
N LEU A 26 1.20 -7.50 5.94
CA LEU A 26 0.54 -6.21 5.87
C LEU A 26 1.58 -5.09 5.89
N GLY A 27 1.25 -3.96 5.27
CA GLY A 27 2.09 -2.80 5.21
C GLY A 27 1.35 -1.54 5.62
N GLN A 28 2.03 -0.64 6.32
CA GLN A 28 1.51 0.68 6.62
C GLN A 28 2.14 1.71 5.71
N VAL A 29 1.30 2.50 5.03
CA VAL A 29 1.75 3.64 4.23
C VAL A 29 2.42 4.67 5.13
N GLN A 30 3.64 5.09 4.78
CA GLN A 30 4.37 6.17 5.44
C GLN A 30 4.30 7.48 4.66
N SER A 31 4.28 7.41 3.33
CA SER A 31 4.12 8.57 2.45
C SER A 31 3.65 8.13 1.06
N CYS A 32 2.95 9.03 0.37
CA CYS A 32 2.54 8.90 -1.02
C CYS A 32 2.90 10.21 -1.75
N ILE A 33 3.73 10.12 -2.80
CA ILE A 33 4.13 11.26 -3.63
C ILE A 33 3.94 10.84 -5.10
N ASN A 34 2.92 11.40 -5.75
CA ASN A 34 2.47 10.98 -7.07
C ASN A 34 2.19 9.47 -7.10
N SER A 35 2.83 8.70 -8.00
CA SER A 35 2.69 7.24 -8.07
C SER A 35 3.60 6.47 -7.13
N LYS A 36 4.49 7.14 -6.38
CA LYS A 36 5.45 6.47 -5.50
C LYS A 36 4.97 6.49 -4.06
N ILE A 37 4.79 5.30 -3.50
CA ILE A 37 4.40 5.10 -2.11
C ILE A 37 5.53 4.47 -1.33
N THR A 38 5.84 5.02 -0.15
CA THR A 38 6.70 4.37 0.83
C THR A 38 5.83 3.62 1.84
N ILE A 39 6.06 2.32 1.99
CA ILE A 39 5.30 1.43 2.87
C ILE A 39 6.28 0.71 3.78
N ASN A 40 5.95 0.56 5.05
CA ASN A 40 6.66 -0.35 5.94
C ASN A 40 5.85 -1.65 6.07
N PHE A 41 6.35 -2.73 5.46
CA PHE A 41 5.75 -4.06 5.52
C PHE A 41 6.28 -4.84 6.73
N GLU A 42 5.43 -5.66 7.34
CA GLU A 42 5.73 -6.42 8.57
C GLU A 42 6.96 -7.33 8.42
N ASN A 43 7.07 -8.07 7.32
CA ASN A 43 8.06 -9.14 7.19
C ASN A 43 9.34 -8.72 6.46
N VAL A 44 9.27 -7.66 5.64
CA VAL A 44 10.38 -7.24 4.77
C VAL A 44 10.81 -5.79 4.98
N GLY A 45 10.19 -5.11 5.94
CA GLY A 45 10.46 -3.72 6.28
C GLY A 45 10.05 -2.74 5.17
N LYS A 46 10.80 -1.65 5.07
CA LYS A 46 10.46 -0.53 4.18
C LYS A 46 10.65 -0.87 2.70
N LYS A 47 9.63 -0.57 1.88
CA LYS A 47 9.66 -0.64 0.43
C LYS A 47 9.11 0.64 -0.18
N VAL A 48 9.61 0.98 -1.37
CA VAL A 48 9.04 2.02 -2.23
C VAL A 48 8.37 1.32 -3.39
N ILE A 49 7.09 1.58 -3.58
CA ILE A 49 6.23 0.96 -4.58
C ILE A 49 5.85 2.01 -5.63
N ASP A 50 5.89 1.62 -6.90
CA ASP A 50 5.33 2.41 -8.00
C ASP A 50 3.97 1.83 -8.37
N LEU A 51 2.91 2.59 -8.09
CA LEU A 51 1.53 2.20 -8.35
C LEU A 51 1.19 2.05 -9.84
N ASN A 52 2.06 2.53 -10.75
CA ASN A 52 1.89 2.26 -12.17
C ASN A 52 2.27 0.81 -12.56
N VAL A 53 2.91 0.08 -11.65
CA VAL A 53 3.50 -1.25 -11.92
C VAL A 53 2.97 -2.30 -10.95
N VAL A 54 2.68 -1.90 -9.71
CA VAL A 54 2.30 -2.81 -8.62
C VAL A 54 0.97 -2.36 -8.02
N ASP A 55 0.00 -3.27 -8.01
CA ASP A 55 -1.28 -3.06 -7.34
C ASP A 55 -1.16 -3.28 -5.84
N LEU A 56 -1.86 -2.44 -5.08
CA LEU A 56 -2.04 -2.57 -3.64
C LEU A 56 -3.53 -2.66 -3.33
N LYS A 57 -3.87 -3.40 -2.28
CA LYS A 57 -5.23 -3.40 -1.74
C LYS A 57 -5.23 -2.73 -0.38
N ILE A 58 -6.08 -1.72 -0.24
CA ILE A 58 -6.36 -1.08 1.04
C ILE A 58 -7.22 -2.01 1.88
N HIS A 59 -6.82 -2.20 3.13
CA HIS A 59 -7.66 -2.76 4.18
C HIS A 59 -8.33 -1.58 4.89
N GLU A 60 -9.65 -1.44 4.72
CA GLU A 60 -10.41 -0.47 5.49
C GLU A 60 -10.34 -0.87 6.97
N ASN A 61 -9.76 -0.01 7.81
CA ASN A 61 -9.95 -0.14 9.24
C ASN A 61 -11.43 0.16 9.50
N ALA A 62 -12.19 -0.83 9.98
CA ALA A 62 -13.45 -0.56 10.62
C ALA A 62 -13.16 0.36 11.81
N ASP A 63 -13.78 1.55 11.81
CA ASP A 63 -13.72 2.54 12.90
C ASP A 63 -13.91 1.90 14.29
#